data_AF-A0A4S2L3F2-F1
#
_entry.id   AF-A0A4S2L3F2-F1
#
_cell.length_a   1.000
_cell.length_b   1.000
_cell.length_c   1.000
_cell.angle_alpha   90.00
_cell.angle_beta   90.00
_cell.angle_gamma   90.00
#
_symmetry.space_group_name_H-M   'P 1'
#
loop_
_entity.id
_entity.type
_entity.pdbx_description
1 polymer ?
#
loop_
_entity_poly.entity_id
_entity_poly.type
_entity_poly.pdbx_seq_one_letter_code
_entity_poly.pdbx_strand_id
1 'polypeptide(L)'
;MVPSFALLVLSVLLPLALGVSMDVPCYDDTWTYSSLTGKCYKKMMDSKKQTWDKAKEQCSKFLDGVSIAKVRLLQVRSKEESVTVARMMQQAGFMEVVWIGARRRGGSAEFKWDDESEAADFSFFDWSGGAGQGDCIEFSYETDTNQDTSKWGLQLNIENVDCSVGRAYYCEHEVPRCQNPPGGFNENTMRFEPSTTFPRALVRAVCKPGKFMVKKARPPDNSGPDVNMTLKEDHYYCDGTRINSGAADPMKFRTQFKYSGYPVTECDTVICLLFPDGLEHVENRPKPDPGEPYLKKRFGDLIDLDCSYGYVSQANRNSTKATMSCEQGDVSSAKGVWNPENYQTCVAVRCSEAELQTMKPENALLASARNYETDKAYGPQQVNEFNHYGNVITFRCMPGYLFPDRVIEKEVFCGLKKGSQTEGQYFGYSGTVLPLPAKCEVTTCMFENAILRPEHNMESQFMANNATGVWKNLTKHEGKPYALNAQLRFFCQSGYETVNQNSDLNITCSNSGIWTPQLIGCIEITEKLPASSDGRFQGTKEEAKSAKQVSSIMFILIIIFLGFIVILDLTTVGRDTKTLVNNMKLQKKRIQATKQHSQRLRAEKEVSYNSTDSELQIRNRSD
;
A
#
# COMPACT_ATOMS: atom_id res chain seq x y z
N MET A 1 -50.94 -36.07 -23.06
CA MET A 1 -51.31 -36.20 -24.49
C MET A 1 -51.82 -34.86 -24.98
N VAL A 2 -51.48 -34.51 -26.23
CA VAL A 2 -51.58 -33.23 -26.98
C VAL A 2 -50.16 -32.67 -27.23
N PRO A 3 -49.76 -32.39 -28.50
CA PRO A 3 -48.44 -32.81 -28.98
C PRO A 3 -47.42 -31.71 -29.27
N SER A 4 -46.15 -32.10 -29.12
CA SER A 4 -44.90 -31.44 -29.47
C SER A 4 -44.66 -31.31 -30.99
N PHE A 5 -45.40 -30.45 -31.69
CA PHE A 5 -45.13 -30.18 -33.12
C PHE A 5 -44.95 -28.70 -33.49
N ALA A 6 -45.27 -27.74 -32.61
CA ALA A 6 -45.17 -26.31 -32.95
C ALA A 6 -43.80 -25.67 -32.69
N LEU A 7 -42.96 -26.23 -31.79
CA LEU A 7 -41.65 -25.64 -31.46
C LEU A 7 -40.50 -26.08 -32.37
N LEU A 8 -40.70 -27.11 -33.20
CA LEU A 8 -39.65 -27.67 -34.06
C LEU A 8 -39.64 -27.07 -35.48
N VAL A 9 -40.68 -26.32 -35.85
CA VAL A 9 -40.80 -25.68 -37.17
C VAL A 9 -40.31 -24.23 -37.16
N LEU A 10 -40.29 -23.56 -35.99
CA LEU A 10 -39.82 -22.16 -35.88
C LEU A 10 -38.30 -22.02 -35.73
N SER A 11 -37.59 -23.09 -35.39
CA SER A 11 -36.11 -23.11 -35.24
C SER A 11 -35.37 -23.67 -36.46
N VAL A 12 -36.08 -24.21 -37.45
CA VAL A 12 -35.50 -24.83 -38.66
C VAL A 12 -35.71 -23.96 -39.92
N LEU A 13 -36.51 -22.89 -39.87
CA LEU A 13 -36.85 -22.05 -41.03
C LEU A 13 -36.41 -20.57 -40.96
N LEU A 14 -35.56 -20.17 -40.01
CA LEU A 14 -34.82 -18.90 -40.10
C LEU A 14 -33.31 -19.17 -40.21
N PRO A 15 -32.83 -19.52 -41.42
CA PRO A 15 -31.70 -18.75 -41.96
C PRO A 15 -31.83 -18.40 -43.46
N LEU A 16 -33.02 -18.46 -44.06
CA LEU A 16 -33.16 -18.32 -45.52
C LEU A 16 -33.77 -16.99 -46.02
N ALA A 17 -34.08 -16.03 -45.15
CA ALA A 17 -34.60 -14.73 -45.59
C ALA A 17 -34.11 -13.60 -44.69
N LEU A 18 -32.84 -13.23 -44.89
CA LEU A 18 -32.23 -11.89 -44.74
C LEU A 18 -30.74 -12.12 -44.89
N GLY A 19 -30.29 -12.37 -46.13
CA GLY A 19 -28.89 -12.29 -46.50
C GLY A 19 -28.43 -10.85 -46.42
N VAL A 20 -28.32 -10.30 -45.22
CA VAL A 20 -27.39 -9.21 -44.99
C VAL A 20 -26.03 -9.90 -45.07
N SER A 21 -25.46 -9.89 -46.28
CA SER A 21 -24.02 -10.09 -46.47
C SER A 21 -23.35 -9.10 -45.52
N MET A 22 -22.96 -9.58 -44.34
CA MET A 22 -22.12 -8.81 -43.46
C MET A 22 -20.79 -8.74 -44.17
N ASP A 23 -20.49 -7.62 -44.83
CA ASP A 23 -19.22 -7.41 -45.50
C ASP A 23 -18.08 -7.75 -44.53
N VAL A 24 -17.39 -8.85 -44.81
CA VAL A 24 -16.30 -9.37 -43.99
C VAL A 24 -15.01 -8.83 -44.61
N PRO A 25 -14.04 -8.35 -43.81
CA PRO A 25 -12.79 -7.80 -44.33
C PRO A 25 -11.88 -8.81 -45.03
N CYS A 26 -12.24 -10.10 -45.02
CA CYS A 26 -11.46 -11.15 -45.68
C CYS A 26 -11.69 -11.17 -47.19
N TYR A 27 -10.91 -12.00 -47.88
CA TYR A 27 -10.99 -12.12 -49.33
C TYR A 27 -12.37 -12.60 -49.82
N ASP A 28 -12.88 -13.67 -49.21
CA ASP A 28 -14.20 -14.25 -49.46
C ASP A 28 -14.76 -14.88 -48.17
N ASP A 29 -15.92 -15.54 -48.25
CA ASP A 29 -16.62 -16.19 -47.15
C ASP A 29 -15.98 -17.51 -46.67
N THR A 30 -14.99 -18.03 -47.40
CA THR A 30 -14.22 -19.22 -47.01
C THR A 30 -13.11 -18.89 -46.00
N TRP A 31 -12.82 -17.60 -45.79
CA TRP A 31 -11.93 -17.11 -44.75
C TRP A 31 -12.69 -16.79 -43.47
N THR A 32 -12.13 -17.16 -42.33
CA THR A 32 -12.69 -16.80 -41.01
C THR A 32 -11.97 -15.56 -40.47
N TYR A 33 -12.74 -14.49 -40.23
CA TYR A 33 -12.22 -13.25 -39.62
C TYR A 33 -12.24 -13.32 -38.09
N SER A 34 -11.17 -12.82 -37.46
CA SER A 34 -11.15 -12.54 -36.02
C SER A 34 -10.98 -11.06 -35.73
N SER A 35 -11.95 -10.45 -35.03
CA SER A 35 -11.84 -9.06 -34.57
C SER A 35 -10.85 -8.88 -33.40
N LEU A 36 -10.45 -9.97 -32.74
CA LEU A 36 -9.47 -9.94 -31.65
C LEU A 36 -8.04 -9.78 -32.19
N THR A 37 -7.72 -10.52 -33.25
CA THR A 37 -6.37 -10.53 -33.85
C THR A 37 -6.27 -9.65 -35.08
N GLY A 38 -7.39 -9.27 -35.69
CA GLY A 38 -7.42 -8.50 -36.92
C GLY A 38 -6.98 -9.27 -38.16
N LYS A 39 -6.93 -10.60 -38.05
CA LYS A 39 -6.46 -11.49 -39.11
C LYS A 39 -7.62 -12.28 -39.69
N CYS A 40 -7.46 -12.62 -40.96
CA CYS A 40 -8.28 -13.58 -41.66
C CYS A 40 -7.50 -14.89 -41.76
N TYR A 41 -8.17 -15.99 -41.45
CA TYR A 41 -7.56 -17.32 -41.45
C TYR A 41 -8.31 -18.24 -42.41
N LYS A 42 -7.57 -19.01 -43.20
CA LYS A 42 -8.13 -20.00 -44.11
C LYS A 42 -7.52 -21.37 -43.85
N LYS A 43 -8.42 -22.33 -43.63
CA LYS A 43 -8.07 -23.74 -43.60
C LYS A 43 -7.89 -24.25 -45.02
N MET A 44 -6.80 -24.94 -45.28
CA MET A 44 -6.57 -25.59 -46.57
C MET A 44 -7.15 -27.01 -46.51
N MET A 45 -8.44 -27.14 -46.85
CA MET A 45 -9.21 -28.37 -46.65
C MET A 45 -8.92 -29.50 -47.66
N ASP A 46 -8.35 -29.19 -48.83
CA ASP A 46 -8.12 -30.16 -49.92
C ASP A 46 -6.66 -30.61 -50.08
N SER A 47 -5.73 -30.04 -49.30
CA SER A 47 -4.30 -30.38 -49.42
C SER A 47 -3.98 -31.60 -48.56
N LYS A 48 -3.52 -32.69 -49.20
CA LYS A 48 -2.68 -33.70 -48.51
C LYS A 48 -1.68 -32.97 -47.61
N LYS A 49 -1.50 -33.44 -46.37
CA LYS A 49 -0.54 -32.88 -45.41
C LYS A 49 0.78 -32.50 -46.12
N GLN A 50 1.22 -31.27 -45.96
CA GLN A 50 2.36 -30.71 -46.70
C GLN A 50 3.59 -30.55 -45.81
N THR A 51 4.75 -30.55 -46.43
CA THR A 51 6.00 -30.11 -45.78
C THR A 51 5.92 -28.62 -45.50
N TRP A 52 6.70 -28.14 -44.53
CA TRP A 52 6.64 -26.74 -44.11
C TRP A 52 6.91 -25.77 -45.29
N ASP A 53 7.93 -26.05 -46.11
CA ASP A 53 8.28 -25.20 -47.27
C ASP A 53 7.14 -25.13 -48.31
N LYS A 54 6.47 -26.25 -48.57
CA LYS A 54 5.32 -26.30 -49.50
C LYS A 54 4.10 -25.58 -48.94
N ALA A 55 3.84 -25.74 -47.64
CA ALA A 55 2.75 -25.05 -46.96
C ALA A 55 2.94 -23.53 -47.00
N LYS A 56 4.17 -23.05 -46.74
CA LYS A 56 4.57 -21.65 -46.89
C LYS A 56 4.33 -21.15 -48.31
N GLU A 57 4.87 -21.85 -49.30
CA GLU A 57 4.76 -21.46 -50.71
C GLU A 57 3.29 -21.35 -51.14
N GLN A 58 2.46 -22.32 -50.76
CA GLN A 58 1.03 -22.33 -51.07
C GLN A 58 0.28 -21.18 -50.41
N CYS A 59 0.61 -20.82 -49.16
CA CYS A 59 0.03 -19.63 -48.54
C CYS A 59 0.46 -18.36 -49.28
N SER A 60 1.75 -18.19 -49.60
CA SER A 60 2.22 -16.98 -50.29
C SER A 60 1.55 -16.75 -51.64
N LYS A 61 1.23 -17.83 -52.37
CA LYS A 61 0.61 -17.75 -53.70
C LYS A 61 -0.90 -17.53 -53.69
N PHE A 62 -1.54 -17.56 -52.52
CA PHE A 62 -3.01 -17.62 -52.46
C PHE A 62 -3.69 -16.39 -53.08
N LEU A 63 -3.12 -15.19 -52.86
CA LEU A 63 -3.67 -13.94 -53.38
C LEU A 63 -2.78 -13.29 -54.46
N ASP A 64 -1.80 -14.02 -54.99
CA ASP A 64 -0.91 -13.52 -56.03
C ASP A 64 -1.70 -13.09 -57.27
N GLY A 65 -1.47 -11.85 -57.70
CA GLY A 65 -2.16 -11.25 -58.84
C GLY A 65 -3.59 -10.75 -58.55
N VAL A 66 -4.13 -11.00 -57.36
CA VAL A 66 -5.48 -10.53 -56.95
C VAL A 66 -5.43 -9.44 -55.90
N SER A 67 -4.50 -9.54 -54.95
CA SER A 67 -4.29 -8.56 -53.88
C SER A 67 -2.79 -8.38 -53.61
N ILE A 68 -2.43 -7.22 -53.08
CA ILE A 68 -1.10 -6.98 -52.49
C ILE A 68 -1.02 -7.44 -51.02
N ALA A 69 -2.12 -7.97 -50.46
CA ALA A 69 -2.12 -8.52 -49.11
C ALA A 69 -1.14 -9.70 -49.01
N LYS A 70 -0.23 -9.61 -48.04
CA LYS A 70 0.72 -10.67 -47.76
C LYS A 70 0.02 -11.82 -47.05
N VAL A 71 -0.13 -12.94 -47.73
CA VAL A 71 -0.63 -14.18 -47.16
C VAL A 71 0.56 -15.03 -46.71
N ARG A 72 0.48 -15.57 -45.50
CA ARG A 72 1.57 -16.36 -44.89
C ARG A 72 1.03 -17.53 -44.08
N LEU A 73 1.92 -18.39 -43.62
CA LEU A 73 1.56 -19.38 -42.60
C LEU A 73 1.13 -18.70 -41.31
N LEU A 74 0.24 -19.36 -40.57
CA LEU A 74 -0.23 -18.98 -39.25
C LEU A 74 0.92 -18.52 -38.33
N GLN A 75 0.77 -17.36 -37.69
CA GLN A 75 1.71 -16.85 -36.68
C GLN A 75 0.96 -16.46 -35.41
N VAL A 76 1.40 -16.99 -34.29
CA VAL A 76 0.84 -16.73 -32.95
C VAL A 76 1.83 -15.94 -32.12
N ARG A 77 1.52 -14.67 -31.83
CA ARG A 77 2.45 -13.72 -31.19
C ARG A 77 2.10 -13.37 -29.76
N SER A 78 1.00 -13.88 -29.24
CA SER A 78 0.58 -13.70 -27.86
C SER A 78 -0.28 -14.87 -27.42
N LYS A 79 -0.47 -15.00 -26.09
CA LYS A 79 -1.38 -15.99 -25.51
C LYS A 79 -2.80 -15.83 -26.05
N GLU A 80 -3.27 -14.59 -26.18
CA GLU A 80 -4.61 -14.26 -26.68
C GLU A 80 -4.78 -14.67 -28.15
N GLU A 81 -3.74 -14.45 -28.98
CA GLU A 81 -3.73 -14.93 -30.36
C GLU A 81 -3.79 -16.45 -30.42
N SER A 82 -2.97 -17.15 -29.64
CA SER A 82 -2.94 -18.63 -29.60
C SER A 82 -4.28 -19.23 -29.18
N VAL A 83 -4.91 -18.67 -28.15
CA VAL A 83 -6.26 -19.09 -27.71
C VAL A 83 -7.30 -18.84 -28.80
N THR A 84 -7.19 -17.71 -29.51
CA THR A 84 -8.11 -17.37 -30.60
C THR A 84 -7.99 -18.37 -31.75
N VAL A 85 -6.76 -18.70 -32.15
CA VAL A 85 -6.48 -19.69 -33.19
C VAL A 85 -6.99 -21.07 -32.79
N ALA A 86 -6.74 -21.52 -31.56
CA ALA A 86 -7.25 -22.81 -31.08
C ALA A 86 -8.78 -22.89 -31.10
N ARG A 87 -9.48 -21.82 -30.67
CA ARG A 87 -10.95 -21.74 -30.77
C ARG A 87 -11.44 -21.80 -32.21
N MET A 88 -10.74 -21.15 -33.13
CA MET A 88 -11.08 -21.20 -34.56
C MET A 88 -10.89 -22.60 -35.13
N MET A 89 -9.80 -23.29 -34.77
CA MET A 89 -9.58 -24.69 -35.13
C MET A 89 -10.67 -25.59 -34.54
N GLN A 90 -11.04 -25.40 -33.27
CA GLN A 90 -12.11 -26.12 -32.59
C GLN A 90 -13.49 -25.92 -33.24
N GLN A 91 -13.86 -24.68 -33.57
CA GLN A 91 -15.12 -24.37 -34.26
C GLN A 91 -15.19 -24.98 -35.65
N ALA A 92 -14.04 -25.11 -36.32
CA ALA A 92 -13.92 -25.82 -37.60
C ALA A 92 -13.88 -27.35 -37.45
N GLY A 93 -14.10 -27.89 -36.24
CA GLY A 93 -14.06 -29.33 -35.94
C GLY A 93 -12.67 -29.95 -36.16
N PHE A 94 -11.61 -29.16 -36.00
CA PHE A 94 -10.25 -29.54 -36.37
C PHE A 94 -9.36 -29.64 -35.14
N MET A 95 -8.92 -30.86 -34.81
CA MET A 95 -8.02 -31.15 -33.68
C MET A 95 -6.63 -31.62 -34.12
N GLU A 96 -6.32 -31.58 -35.42
CA GLU A 96 -4.98 -32.00 -35.87
C GLU A 96 -3.94 -30.92 -35.61
N VAL A 97 -2.70 -31.38 -35.49
CA VAL A 97 -1.50 -30.55 -35.40
C VAL A 97 -1.26 -29.79 -36.71
N VAL A 98 -0.96 -28.49 -36.61
CA VAL A 98 -0.76 -27.59 -37.76
C VAL A 98 0.63 -26.98 -37.80
N TRP A 99 1.11 -26.65 -38.99
CA TRP A 99 2.28 -25.79 -39.16
C TRP A 99 2.00 -24.36 -38.71
N ILE A 100 2.97 -23.77 -38.00
CA ILE A 100 3.08 -22.32 -37.84
C ILE A 100 4.29 -21.79 -38.60
N GLY A 101 4.26 -20.52 -38.96
CA GLY A 101 5.28 -19.83 -39.76
C GLY A 101 6.58 -19.53 -39.03
N ALA A 102 7.02 -20.38 -38.10
CA ALA A 102 8.28 -20.23 -37.37
C ALA A 102 9.27 -21.34 -37.74
N ARG A 103 10.50 -20.96 -38.06
CA ARG A 103 11.58 -21.86 -38.46
C ARG A 103 12.95 -21.33 -38.00
N ARG A 104 13.91 -22.24 -37.75
CA ARG A 104 15.33 -21.92 -37.52
C ARG A 104 16.22 -22.43 -38.65
N ARG A 105 17.45 -21.91 -38.74
CA ARG A 105 18.45 -22.33 -39.74
C ARG A 105 19.38 -23.45 -39.24
N GLY A 106 18.83 -24.42 -38.50
CA GLY A 106 19.58 -25.55 -37.95
C GLY A 106 20.07 -25.37 -36.52
N GLY A 107 20.06 -26.47 -35.76
CA GLY A 107 20.76 -26.60 -34.47
C GLY A 107 20.26 -25.66 -33.38
N SER A 108 21.17 -24.94 -32.72
CA SER A 108 20.89 -24.03 -31.60
C SER A 108 20.48 -22.61 -32.02
N ALA A 109 20.21 -22.38 -33.31
CA ALA A 109 19.76 -21.08 -33.78
C ALA A 109 18.35 -20.75 -33.27
N GLU A 110 18.09 -19.47 -33.03
CA GLU A 110 16.76 -18.99 -32.65
C GLU A 110 15.73 -19.24 -33.75
N PHE A 111 14.52 -19.62 -33.35
CA PHE A 111 13.38 -19.65 -34.26
C PHE A 111 13.00 -18.23 -34.65
N LYS A 112 12.69 -18.02 -35.92
CA LYS A 112 12.26 -16.73 -36.45
C LYS A 112 10.94 -16.91 -37.17
N TRP A 113 10.12 -15.86 -37.14
CA TRP A 113 8.98 -15.78 -38.03
C TRP A 113 9.49 -15.73 -39.46
N ASP A 114 8.86 -16.50 -40.34
CA ASP A 114 9.30 -16.75 -41.71
C ASP A 114 9.53 -15.47 -42.54
N ASP A 115 8.89 -14.39 -42.14
CA ASP A 115 8.85 -13.15 -42.87
C ASP A 115 9.51 -11.97 -42.15
N GLU A 116 10.23 -12.25 -41.05
CA GLU A 116 10.88 -11.25 -40.19
C GLU A 116 12.31 -11.68 -39.82
N SER A 117 13.13 -10.68 -39.45
CA SER A 117 14.49 -10.89 -38.95
C SER A 117 14.56 -11.22 -37.46
N GLU A 118 13.50 -10.90 -36.72
CA GLU A 118 13.41 -11.03 -35.27
C GLU A 118 13.14 -12.47 -34.82
N ALA A 119 13.59 -12.80 -33.61
CA ALA A 119 13.29 -14.08 -32.99
C ALA A 119 11.79 -14.20 -32.66
N ALA A 120 11.23 -15.38 -32.87
CA ALA A 120 9.88 -15.70 -32.48
C ALA A 120 9.81 -15.89 -30.96
N ASP A 121 8.98 -15.09 -30.30
CA ASP A 121 8.72 -15.21 -28.87
C ASP A 121 7.66 -16.28 -28.61
N PHE A 122 8.04 -17.31 -27.84
CA PHE A 122 7.18 -18.39 -27.40
C PHE A 122 7.09 -18.49 -25.86
N SER A 123 7.50 -17.44 -25.14
CA SER A 123 7.53 -17.40 -23.67
C SER A 123 6.17 -17.63 -22.99
N PHE A 124 5.07 -17.48 -23.75
CA PHE A 124 3.70 -17.73 -23.30
C PHE A 124 3.23 -19.18 -23.49
N PHE A 125 4.09 -20.07 -23.97
CA PHE A 125 3.89 -21.52 -24.00
C PHE A 125 4.78 -22.23 -22.99
N ASP A 126 4.28 -23.31 -22.42
CA ASP A 126 5.10 -24.27 -21.68
C ASP A 126 5.70 -25.25 -22.69
N TRP A 127 6.95 -25.02 -23.10
CA TRP A 127 7.62 -25.80 -24.13
C TRP A 127 9.11 -25.96 -23.86
N SER A 128 9.72 -26.97 -24.48
CA SER A 128 11.11 -27.38 -24.21
C SER A 128 12.20 -26.43 -24.73
N GLY A 129 11.85 -25.23 -25.23
CA GLY A 129 12.81 -24.26 -25.77
C GLY A 129 13.56 -24.75 -27.01
N GLY A 130 12.98 -25.71 -27.75
CA GLY A 130 13.58 -26.25 -28.98
C GLY A 130 14.64 -27.35 -28.76
N ALA A 131 14.61 -28.04 -27.62
CA ALA A 131 15.48 -29.18 -27.30
C ALA A 131 15.24 -30.44 -28.16
N GLY A 132 14.16 -30.48 -28.96
CA GLY A 132 13.87 -31.58 -29.87
C GLY A 132 14.73 -31.58 -31.15
N GLN A 133 14.64 -32.65 -31.93
CA GLN A 133 15.24 -32.75 -33.27
C GLN A 133 14.26 -32.21 -34.31
N GLY A 134 14.48 -30.99 -34.78
CA GLY A 134 13.59 -30.35 -35.76
C GLY A 134 13.78 -28.85 -35.85
N ASP A 135 13.64 -28.29 -37.05
CA ASP A 135 13.87 -26.87 -37.34
C ASP A 135 12.60 -26.08 -37.60
N CYS A 136 11.43 -26.73 -37.55
CA CYS A 136 10.12 -26.11 -37.77
C CYS A 136 9.23 -26.31 -36.54
N ILE A 137 8.28 -25.40 -36.32
CA ILE A 137 7.35 -25.47 -35.19
C ILE A 137 5.96 -25.91 -35.64
N GLU A 138 5.40 -26.84 -34.89
CA GLU A 138 4.00 -27.26 -34.99
C GLU A 138 3.19 -26.77 -33.80
N PHE A 139 1.89 -26.52 -34.01
CA PHE A 139 0.94 -26.03 -33.02
C PHE A 139 -0.24 -26.97 -32.91
N SER A 140 -0.67 -27.25 -31.68
CA SER A 140 -1.85 -28.06 -31.39
C SER A 140 -2.56 -27.56 -30.14
N TYR A 141 -3.78 -28.06 -29.92
CA TYR A 141 -4.51 -27.81 -28.69
C TYR A 141 -5.20 -29.09 -28.22
N GLU A 142 -5.37 -29.18 -26.92
CA GLU A 142 -6.13 -30.23 -26.25
C GLU A 142 -7.25 -29.57 -25.42
N THR A 143 -8.35 -30.29 -25.27
CA THR A 143 -9.43 -29.86 -24.38
C THR A 143 -9.30 -30.60 -23.07
N ASP A 144 -9.02 -29.88 -21.99
CA ASP A 144 -8.93 -30.45 -20.65
C ASP A 144 -10.11 -29.99 -19.77
N THR A 145 -10.54 -30.86 -18.87
CA THR A 145 -11.44 -30.51 -17.77
C THR A 145 -10.59 -29.91 -16.65
N ASN A 146 -10.55 -28.58 -16.55
CA ASN A 146 -9.90 -27.92 -15.42
C ASN A 146 -10.45 -28.47 -14.10
N GLN A 147 -9.58 -29.02 -13.24
CA GLN A 147 -10.01 -29.68 -11.99
C GLN A 147 -10.67 -28.72 -10.97
N ASP A 148 -10.42 -27.40 -11.07
CA ASP A 148 -10.92 -26.40 -10.09
C ASP A 148 -12.14 -25.59 -10.53
N THR A 149 -12.44 -25.55 -11.82
CA THR A 149 -13.66 -24.89 -12.31
C THR A 149 -14.25 -25.80 -13.36
N SER A 150 -15.51 -26.18 -13.23
CA SER A 150 -16.24 -27.12 -14.10
C SER A 150 -16.42 -26.62 -15.56
N LYS A 151 -15.44 -25.90 -16.10
CA LYS A 151 -15.36 -25.28 -17.42
C LYS A 151 -14.25 -25.98 -18.21
N TRP A 152 -14.57 -26.37 -19.43
CA TRP A 152 -13.63 -26.92 -20.39
C TRP A 152 -12.57 -25.84 -20.71
N GLY A 153 -11.30 -26.18 -20.50
CA GLY A 153 -10.14 -25.34 -20.83
C GLY A 153 -9.49 -25.80 -22.13
N LEU A 154 -8.80 -24.87 -22.80
CA LEU A 154 -7.92 -25.19 -23.93
C LEU A 154 -6.48 -25.20 -23.42
N GLN A 155 -5.84 -26.37 -23.49
CA GLN A 155 -4.40 -26.50 -23.33
C GLN A 155 -3.75 -26.32 -24.70
N LEU A 156 -2.72 -25.49 -24.79
CA LEU A 156 -2.08 -25.11 -26.04
C LEU A 156 -0.64 -25.62 -26.05
N ASN A 157 -0.25 -26.33 -27.11
CA ASN A 157 1.04 -26.99 -27.20
C ASN A 157 1.78 -26.53 -28.47
N ILE A 158 3.10 -26.36 -28.34
CA ILE A 158 4.01 -26.20 -29.47
C ILE A 158 5.18 -27.16 -29.35
N GLU A 159 5.61 -27.71 -30.47
CA GLU A 159 6.74 -28.65 -30.53
C GLU A 159 7.62 -28.35 -31.75
N ASN A 160 8.91 -28.66 -31.65
CA ASN A 160 9.82 -28.56 -32.78
C ASN A 160 10.00 -29.92 -33.46
N VAL A 161 9.82 -29.93 -34.77
CA VAL A 161 9.72 -31.13 -35.61
C VAL A 161 10.48 -30.93 -36.92
N ASP A 162 10.85 -32.03 -37.57
CA ASP A 162 11.48 -32.00 -38.89
C ASP A 162 10.55 -31.33 -39.93
N CYS A 163 11.07 -30.33 -40.63
CA CYS A 163 10.34 -29.55 -41.64
C CYS A 163 9.83 -30.38 -42.83
N SER A 164 10.37 -31.58 -43.03
CA SER A 164 9.96 -32.54 -44.08
C SER A 164 8.70 -33.33 -43.73
N VAL A 165 8.22 -33.23 -42.49
CA VAL A 165 7.00 -33.93 -42.06
C VAL A 165 5.76 -33.31 -42.72
N GLY A 166 4.79 -34.14 -43.07
CA GLY A 166 3.49 -33.66 -43.55
C GLY A 166 2.62 -33.19 -42.38
N ARG A 167 2.24 -31.91 -42.35
CA ARG A 167 1.20 -31.37 -41.46
C ARG A 167 0.10 -30.64 -42.22
N ALA A 168 -1.03 -30.47 -41.55
CA ALA A 168 -2.04 -29.51 -41.95
C ALA A 168 -1.51 -28.09 -41.68
N TYR A 169 -2.13 -27.09 -42.29
CA TYR A 169 -1.69 -25.71 -42.13
C TYR A 169 -2.85 -24.75 -42.37
N TYR A 170 -2.74 -23.57 -41.76
CA TYR A 170 -3.63 -22.44 -41.98
C TYR A 170 -2.82 -21.33 -42.64
N CYS A 171 -3.45 -20.67 -43.61
CA CYS A 171 -2.94 -19.42 -44.13
C CYS A 171 -3.60 -18.26 -43.40
N GLU A 172 -2.83 -17.23 -43.09
CA GLU A 172 -3.32 -15.98 -42.53
C GLU A 172 -2.96 -14.79 -43.42
N HIS A 173 -3.81 -13.76 -43.40
CA HIS A 173 -3.44 -12.42 -43.85
C HIS A 173 -4.02 -11.38 -42.89
N GLU A 174 -3.37 -10.22 -42.83
CA GLU A 174 -3.82 -9.10 -42.01
C GLU A 174 -4.89 -8.28 -42.74
N VAL A 175 -5.68 -7.55 -41.96
CA VAL A 175 -6.68 -6.60 -42.43
C VAL A 175 -6.21 -5.19 -42.06
N PRO A 176 -6.47 -4.16 -42.90
CA PRO A 176 -6.22 -2.77 -42.54
C PRO A 176 -6.79 -2.40 -41.17
N ARG A 177 -6.02 -1.64 -40.38
CA ARG A 177 -6.45 -1.14 -39.07
C ARG A 177 -7.14 0.21 -39.23
N CYS A 178 -8.05 0.53 -38.33
CA CYS A 178 -8.52 1.90 -38.21
C CYS A 178 -7.35 2.81 -37.78
N GLN A 179 -7.17 3.88 -38.53
CA GLN A 179 -6.17 4.93 -38.30
C GLN A 179 -6.88 6.29 -38.20
N ASN A 180 -6.18 7.30 -37.69
CA ASN A 180 -6.67 8.68 -37.61
C ASN A 180 -8.04 8.81 -36.90
N PRO A 181 -8.14 8.40 -35.62
CA PRO A 181 -9.40 8.48 -34.87
C PRO A 181 -9.91 9.93 -34.80
N PRO A 182 -11.20 10.17 -35.12
CA PRO A 182 -11.82 11.49 -35.01
C PRO A 182 -12.12 11.83 -33.54
N GLY A 183 -12.75 12.98 -33.29
CA GLY A 183 -13.23 13.30 -31.95
C GLY A 183 -12.13 13.63 -30.94
N GLY A 184 -10.99 14.17 -31.38
CA GLY A 184 -9.99 14.76 -30.47
C GLY A 184 -9.04 13.76 -29.78
N PHE A 185 -8.98 12.50 -30.23
CA PHE A 185 -7.97 11.56 -29.77
C PHE A 185 -6.56 12.06 -30.10
N ASN A 186 -5.65 11.98 -29.12
CA ASN A 186 -4.26 12.39 -29.28
C ASN A 186 -3.32 11.25 -28.89
N GLU A 187 -2.65 10.66 -29.87
CA GLU A 187 -1.74 9.52 -29.67
C GLU A 187 -0.55 9.83 -28.75
N ASN A 188 -0.16 11.09 -28.58
CA ASN A 188 0.93 11.47 -27.67
C ASN A 188 0.51 11.39 -26.20
N THR A 189 -0.77 11.57 -25.90
CA THR A 189 -1.28 11.63 -24.52
C THR A 189 -2.24 10.50 -24.17
N MET A 190 -2.78 9.80 -25.17
CA MET A 190 -3.78 8.74 -25.04
C MET A 190 -3.30 7.43 -25.67
N ARG A 191 -3.99 6.35 -25.29
CA ARG A 191 -3.91 5.03 -25.91
C ARG A 191 -5.30 4.40 -25.96
N PHE A 192 -5.48 3.37 -26.78
CA PHE A 192 -6.69 2.57 -26.78
C PHE A 192 -6.58 1.37 -25.83
N GLU A 193 -7.70 1.05 -25.19
CA GLU A 193 -7.90 -0.18 -24.42
C GLU A 193 -9.16 -0.91 -24.93
N PRO A 194 -9.03 -2.12 -25.51
CA PRO A 194 -7.78 -2.79 -25.89
C PRO A 194 -7.01 -2.00 -26.98
N SER A 195 -5.71 -2.27 -27.13
CA SER A 195 -4.83 -1.56 -28.08
C SER A 195 -5.11 -1.91 -29.55
N THR A 196 -5.89 -2.95 -29.81
CA THR A 196 -6.18 -3.45 -31.16
C THR A 196 -7.35 -2.69 -31.78
N THR A 197 -7.09 -2.04 -32.92
CA THR A 197 -8.05 -1.17 -33.62
C THR A 197 -8.50 -1.76 -34.95
N PHE A 198 -8.84 -3.06 -34.94
CA PHE A 198 -9.29 -3.78 -36.13
C PHE A 198 -10.80 -3.63 -36.37
N PRO A 199 -11.29 -3.86 -37.60
CA PRO A 199 -12.73 -3.83 -37.88
C PRO A 199 -13.55 -4.64 -36.87
N ARG A 200 -14.68 -4.08 -36.47
CA ARG A 200 -15.58 -4.61 -35.43
C ARG A 200 -15.01 -4.60 -34.01
N ALA A 201 -13.84 -4.00 -33.78
CA ALA A 201 -13.32 -3.78 -32.44
C ALA A 201 -14.00 -2.57 -31.78
N LEU A 202 -14.47 -2.76 -30.55
CA LEU A 202 -14.87 -1.69 -29.64
C LEU A 202 -13.69 -1.39 -28.73
N VAL A 203 -13.19 -0.16 -28.80
CA VAL A 203 -12.04 0.31 -28.01
C VAL A 203 -12.40 1.56 -27.23
N ARG A 204 -11.68 1.77 -26.13
CA ARG A 204 -11.84 2.95 -25.27
C ARG A 204 -10.57 3.79 -25.31
N ALA A 205 -10.71 5.09 -25.52
CA ALA A 205 -9.61 6.03 -25.38
C ALA A 205 -9.34 6.27 -23.89
N VAL A 206 -8.12 6.00 -23.44
CA VAL A 206 -7.66 6.25 -22.07
C VAL A 206 -6.36 7.04 -22.09
N CYS A 207 -6.07 7.77 -21.02
CA CYS A 207 -4.79 8.47 -20.91
C CYS A 207 -3.63 7.48 -20.73
N LYS A 208 -2.46 7.82 -21.29
CA LYS A 208 -1.21 7.10 -21.03
C LYS A 208 -0.83 7.19 -19.54
N PRO A 209 0.03 6.27 -19.03
CA PRO A 209 0.52 6.34 -17.64
C PRO A 209 1.07 7.72 -17.28
N GLY A 210 0.78 8.19 -16.06
CA GLY A 210 1.17 9.54 -15.61
C GLY A 210 0.29 10.66 -16.15
N LYS A 211 -0.81 10.33 -16.81
CA LYS A 211 -1.82 11.29 -17.29
C LYS A 211 -3.22 10.88 -16.87
N PHE A 212 -4.15 11.84 -16.89
CA PHE A 212 -5.54 11.62 -16.50
C PHE A 212 -6.51 12.51 -17.30
N MET A 213 -7.72 12.01 -17.50
CA MET A 213 -8.78 12.73 -18.22
C MET A 213 -9.27 13.90 -17.35
N VAL A 214 -9.20 15.12 -17.86
CA VAL A 214 -9.81 16.28 -17.20
C VAL A 214 -11.33 16.19 -17.39
N LYS A 215 -12.15 16.52 -16.39
CA LYS A 215 -13.60 16.67 -16.62
C LYS A 215 -13.87 18.08 -17.14
N LYS A 216 -14.12 18.24 -18.44
CA LYS A 216 -14.62 19.50 -19.01
C LYS A 216 -16.14 19.45 -19.18
N ALA A 217 -16.78 20.62 -19.26
CA ALA A 217 -18.20 20.71 -19.59
C ALA A 217 -18.43 20.09 -20.97
N ARG A 218 -19.51 19.30 -21.11
CA ARG A 218 -19.85 18.64 -22.38
C ARG A 218 -19.95 19.69 -23.50
N PRO A 219 -19.07 19.67 -24.51
CA PRO A 219 -19.26 20.46 -25.71
C PRO A 219 -20.49 19.95 -26.47
N PRO A 220 -21.05 20.76 -27.39
CA PRO A 220 -22.16 20.33 -28.25
C PRO A 220 -21.78 19.07 -29.03
N ASP A 221 -22.77 18.22 -29.27
CA ASP A 221 -22.62 17.00 -30.04
C ASP A 221 -22.30 17.33 -31.50
N ASN A 222 -21.26 16.69 -32.02
CA ASN A 222 -20.99 16.75 -33.45
C ASN A 222 -21.92 15.77 -34.17
N SER A 223 -22.45 16.21 -35.31
CA SER A 223 -23.11 15.33 -36.28
C SER A 223 -22.19 15.12 -37.49
N GLY A 224 -22.19 13.93 -38.06
CA GLY A 224 -21.33 13.61 -39.18
C GLY A 224 -21.35 12.12 -39.53
N PRO A 225 -20.72 11.75 -40.66
CA PRO A 225 -20.69 10.37 -41.13
C PRO A 225 -19.99 9.44 -40.13
N ASP A 226 -19.10 9.96 -39.29
CA ASP A 226 -18.31 9.20 -38.32
C ASP A 226 -18.93 9.10 -36.92
N VAL A 227 -20.15 9.60 -36.77
CA VAL A 227 -20.85 9.62 -35.49
C VAL A 227 -21.74 8.38 -35.38
N ASN A 228 -21.56 7.63 -34.29
CA ASN A 228 -22.42 6.54 -33.89
C ASN A 228 -22.96 6.82 -32.47
N MET A 229 -24.24 7.22 -32.42
CA MET A 229 -24.93 7.61 -31.19
C MET A 229 -25.14 6.47 -30.18
N THR A 230 -24.90 5.21 -30.56
CA THR A 230 -24.96 4.09 -29.60
C THR A 230 -23.69 3.96 -28.75
N LEU A 231 -22.61 4.67 -29.10
CA LEU A 231 -21.36 4.63 -28.37
C LEU A 231 -21.39 5.58 -27.16
N LYS A 232 -20.73 5.15 -26.08
CA LYS A 232 -20.46 6.01 -24.92
C LYS A 232 -19.32 6.98 -25.23
N GLU A 233 -19.14 7.99 -24.38
CA GLU A 233 -18.25 9.14 -24.60
C GLU A 233 -16.87 8.76 -25.15
N ASP A 234 -15.89 8.39 -24.36
CA ASP A 234 -14.55 7.93 -24.75
C ASP A 234 -14.46 6.63 -25.59
N HIS A 235 -15.56 6.13 -26.16
CA HIS A 235 -15.59 4.87 -26.90
C HIS A 235 -15.55 5.09 -28.41
N TYR A 236 -14.81 4.20 -29.07
CA TYR A 236 -14.63 4.15 -30.50
C TYR A 236 -14.97 2.75 -31.00
N TYR A 237 -15.62 2.69 -32.15
CA TYR A 237 -15.86 1.46 -32.88
C TYR A 237 -15.12 1.54 -34.21
N CYS A 238 -14.25 0.59 -34.47
CA CYS A 238 -13.61 0.50 -35.77
C CYS A 238 -14.59 -0.17 -36.74
N ASP A 239 -15.12 0.61 -37.67
CA ASP A 239 -16.04 0.15 -38.70
C ASP A 239 -15.31 -0.06 -40.02
N GLY A 240 -15.93 -0.74 -40.97
CA GLY A 240 -15.36 -0.82 -42.31
C GLY A 240 -16.31 -1.34 -43.37
N THR A 241 -16.04 -0.92 -44.60
CA THR A 241 -16.83 -1.22 -45.79
C THR A 241 -15.93 -1.36 -47.00
N ARG A 242 -16.25 -2.30 -47.89
CA ARG A 242 -15.52 -2.55 -49.13
C ARG A 242 -15.83 -1.49 -50.19
N ILE A 243 -14.79 -1.00 -50.87
CA ILE A 243 -14.94 -0.09 -52.02
C ILE A 243 -15.41 -0.94 -53.22
N ASN A 244 -16.70 -0.83 -53.55
CA ASN A 244 -17.42 -1.57 -54.60
C ASN A 244 -17.77 -3.02 -54.24
N SER A 245 -19.07 -3.35 -54.30
CA SER A 245 -19.61 -4.69 -54.10
C SER A 245 -19.14 -5.61 -55.24
N GLY A 246 -18.08 -6.38 -55.00
CA GLY A 246 -17.53 -7.35 -55.94
C GLY A 246 -16.00 -7.46 -55.97
N ALA A 247 -15.26 -6.52 -55.36
CA ALA A 247 -13.80 -6.62 -55.30
C ALA A 247 -13.35 -7.53 -54.15
N ALA A 248 -12.93 -8.77 -54.44
CA ALA A 248 -12.46 -9.72 -53.42
C ALA A 248 -11.17 -9.27 -52.68
N ASP A 249 -10.45 -8.27 -53.18
CA ASP A 249 -9.22 -7.75 -52.58
C ASP A 249 -9.41 -7.21 -51.13
N PRO A 250 -8.81 -7.85 -50.10
CA PRO A 250 -8.90 -7.42 -48.70
C PRO A 250 -8.33 -6.00 -48.47
N MET A 251 -7.39 -5.56 -49.30
CA MET A 251 -6.77 -4.23 -49.20
C MET A 251 -7.70 -3.10 -49.67
N LYS A 252 -8.83 -3.44 -50.31
CA LYS A 252 -9.90 -2.49 -50.67
C LYS A 252 -10.97 -2.36 -49.59
N PHE A 253 -10.79 -3.01 -48.43
CA PHE A 253 -11.63 -2.81 -47.26
C PHE A 253 -11.24 -1.51 -46.57
N ARG A 254 -12.09 -0.48 -46.66
CA ARG A 254 -11.84 0.80 -46.00
C ARG A 254 -12.32 0.75 -44.57
N THR A 255 -11.40 1.00 -43.65
CA THR A 255 -11.67 1.05 -42.22
C THR A 255 -11.75 2.50 -41.76
N GLN A 256 -12.69 2.79 -40.86
CA GLN A 256 -12.89 4.12 -40.31
C GLN A 256 -13.35 4.01 -38.86
N PHE A 257 -12.89 4.93 -38.02
CA PHE A 257 -13.38 5.01 -36.66
C PHE A 257 -14.74 5.69 -36.61
N LYS A 258 -15.67 5.07 -35.89
CA LYS A 258 -16.89 5.71 -35.40
C LYS A 258 -16.72 6.06 -33.93
N TYR A 259 -17.29 7.18 -33.51
CA TYR A 259 -17.26 7.65 -32.12
C TYR A 259 -18.63 8.20 -31.71
N SER A 260 -18.82 8.51 -30.44
CA SER A 260 -20.11 8.94 -29.89
C SER A 260 -20.65 10.29 -30.39
N GLY A 261 -19.84 11.07 -31.11
CA GLY A 261 -20.14 12.47 -31.45
C GLY A 261 -19.64 13.48 -30.40
N TYR A 262 -19.24 13.00 -29.22
CA TYR A 262 -18.59 13.81 -28.20
C TYR A 262 -17.07 13.72 -28.34
N PRO A 263 -16.33 14.85 -28.37
CA PRO A 263 -14.88 14.82 -28.37
C PRO A 263 -14.37 14.23 -27.06
N VAL A 264 -13.33 13.39 -27.15
CA VAL A 264 -12.62 12.86 -25.99
C VAL A 264 -11.97 14.00 -25.26
N THR A 265 -12.08 14.00 -23.93
CA THR A 265 -11.49 15.07 -23.15
C THR A 265 -9.96 14.96 -23.14
N GLU A 266 -9.27 16.09 -23.17
CA GLU A 266 -7.81 16.13 -23.11
C GLU A 266 -7.28 15.49 -21.83
N CYS A 267 -6.13 14.82 -21.98
CA CYS A 267 -5.38 14.25 -20.87
C CYS A 267 -4.39 15.29 -20.31
N ASP A 268 -4.50 15.58 -19.01
CA ASP A 268 -3.51 16.37 -18.29
C ASP A 268 -2.49 15.47 -17.59
N THR A 269 -1.38 16.05 -17.13
CA THR A 269 -0.25 15.32 -16.55
C THR A 269 -0.32 15.33 -15.04
N VAL A 270 -0.02 14.18 -14.43
CA VAL A 270 0.04 14.04 -12.97
C VAL A 270 1.22 14.85 -12.42
N ILE A 271 0.95 15.59 -11.35
CA ILE A 271 1.93 16.39 -10.62
C ILE A 271 1.94 15.96 -9.16
N CYS A 272 3.12 15.75 -8.58
CA CYS A 272 3.31 15.46 -7.17
C CYS A 272 3.67 16.72 -6.37
N LEU A 273 2.90 16.87 -5.29
CA LEU A 273 3.00 17.83 -4.19
C LEU A 273 4.11 17.49 -3.20
N LEU A 274 5.31 18.11 -3.18
CA LEU A 274 6.25 17.88 -2.08
C LEU A 274 6.39 19.09 -1.16
N PHE A 275 6.03 18.91 0.11
CA PHE A 275 6.30 19.88 1.18
C PHE A 275 7.57 19.45 1.92
N PRO A 276 8.71 20.18 1.78
CA PRO A 276 9.98 19.77 2.38
C PRO A 276 9.96 19.66 3.90
N ASP A 277 9.07 20.41 4.58
CA ASP A 277 8.90 20.33 6.02
C ASP A 277 8.35 18.97 6.48
N GLY A 278 7.64 18.26 5.60
CA GLY A 278 7.12 16.92 5.83
C GLY A 278 8.14 15.80 5.58
N LEU A 279 9.38 16.12 5.17
CA LEU A 279 10.47 15.14 5.10
C LEU A 279 11.12 15.02 6.47
N GLU A 280 10.82 13.93 7.16
CA GLU A 280 11.43 13.61 8.46
C GLU A 280 12.78 12.92 8.25
N HIS A 281 13.74 13.22 9.13
CA HIS A 281 15.06 12.56 9.17
C HIS A 281 15.86 12.62 7.84
N VAL A 282 15.79 13.76 7.14
CA VAL A 282 16.52 14.06 5.91
C VAL A 282 17.41 15.29 6.12
N GLU A 283 18.67 15.21 5.71
CA GLU A 283 19.65 16.29 5.83
C GLU A 283 19.58 17.28 4.65
N ASN A 284 19.50 16.76 3.43
CA ASN A 284 19.59 17.53 2.19
C ASN A 284 18.21 17.94 1.64
N ARG A 285 17.33 18.47 2.50
CA ARG A 285 15.95 18.79 2.12
C ARG A 285 15.90 19.72 0.89
N PRO A 286 15.14 19.37 -0.16
CA PRO A 286 15.05 20.17 -1.36
C PRO A 286 14.38 21.52 -1.05
N LYS A 287 14.87 22.59 -1.69
CA LYS A 287 14.32 23.94 -1.50
C LYS A 287 13.28 24.24 -2.58
N PRO A 288 12.07 24.72 -2.22
CA PRO A 288 11.09 25.21 -3.19
C PRO A 288 11.60 26.46 -3.92
N ASP A 289 10.98 26.76 -5.05
CA ASP A 289 11.20 28.02 -5.77
C ASP A 289 10.81 29.23 -4.90
N PRO A 290 11.46 30.40 -5.09
CA PRO A 290 11.17 31.59 -4.28
C PRO A 290 9.68 31.97 -4.31
N GLY A 291 9.03 31.94 -3.14
CA GLY A 291 7.63 32.32 -2.96
C GLY A 291 6.63 31.14 -2.99
N GLU A 292 7.07 29.92 -3.27
CA GLU A 292 6.23 28.72 -3.21
C GLU A 292 6.55 27.89 -1.94
N PRO A 293 5.55 27.33 -1.24
CA PRO A 293 5.79 26.50 -0.06
C PRO A 293 6.10 25.02 -0.38
N TYR A 294 6.12 24.62 -1.64
CA TYR A 294 6.25 23.21 -2.07
C TYR A 294 6.97 23.08 -3.41
N LEU A 295 7.56 21.92 -3.66
CA LEU A 295 8.08 21.54 -4.97
C LEU A 295 6.98 20.89 -5.81
N LYS A 296 6.92 21.28 -7.08
CA LYS A 296 6.08 20.66 -8.10
C LYS A 296 6.95 19.74 -8.95
N LYS A 297 6.62 18.45 -8.98
CA LYS A 297 7.33 17.44 -9.77
C LYS A 297 6.37 16.68 -10.66
N ARG A 298 6.81 16.30 -11.85
CA ARG A 298 6.01 15.56 -12.83
C ARG A 298 6.10 14.07 -12.54
N PHE A 299 5.11 13.32 -13.03
CA PHE A 299 5.16 11.86 -13.01
C PHE A 299 6.50 11.32 -13.56
N GLY A 300 7.11 10.39 -12.83
CA GLY A 300 8.40 9.80 -13.14
C GLY A 300 9.61 10.61 -12.68
N ASP A 301 9.44 11.85 -12.21
CA ASP A 301 10.54 12.62 -11.62
C ASP A 301 11.03 11.92 -10.34
N LEU A 302 12.35 11.94 -10.16
CA LEU A 302 13.04 11.39 -9.00
C LEU A 302 13.60 12.52 -8.12
N ILE A 303 13.65 12.28 -6.82
CA ILE A 303 14.34 13.12 -5.84
C ILE A 303 15.26 12.23 -5.02
N ASP A 304 16.55 12.54 -5.05
CA ASP A 304 17.55 11.89 -4.21
C ASP A 304 17.70 12.63 -2.89
N LEU A 305 17.72 11.87 -1.79
CA LEU A 305 17.74 12.36 -0.43
C LEU A 305 18.81 11.62 0.38
N ASP A 306 19.42 12.34 1.31
CA ASP A 306 20.40 11.82 2.26
C ASP A 306 19.70 11.75 3.63
N CYS A 307 19.53 10.53 4.12
CA CYS A 307 18.95 10.29 5.43
C CYS A 307 19.89 10.76 6.54
N SER A 308 19.31 11.34 7.58
CA SER A 308 20.04 11.79 8.77
C SER A 308 20.70 10.63 9.52
N TYR A 309 21.71 10.94 10.32
CA TYR A 309 22.38 9.98 11.19
C TYR A 309 21.39 9.12 11.99
N GLY A 310 21.56 7.79 11.94
CA GLY A 310 20.63 6.84 12.58
C GLY A 310 19.46 6.38 11.71
N TYR A 311 19.34 6.90 10.48
CA TYR A 311 18.25 6.59 9.54
C TYR A 311 18.79 6.11 8.19
N VAL A 312 18.01 5.25 7.52
CA VAL A 312 18.34 4.61 6.25
C VAL A 312 17.13 4.64 5.31
N SER A 313 17.38 4.41 4.03
CA SER A 313 16.33 4.32 3.02
C SER A 313 15.37 3.17 3.31
N GLN A 314 14.07 3.43 3.26
CA GLN A 314 13.04 2.40 3.38
C GLN A 314 13.08 1.40 2.22
N ALA A 315 13.45 1.87 1.02
CA ALA A 315 13.61 1.00 -0.15
C ALA A 315 14.87 0.12 -0.07
N ASN A 316 15.92 0.62 0.59
CA ASN A 316 17.16 -0.13 0.81
C ASN A 316 17.78 0.20 2.17
N ARG A 317 17.54 -0.66 3.17
CA ARG A 317 18.01 -0.47 4.54
C ARG A 317 19.53 -0.51 4.72
N ASN A 318 20.28 -0.91 3.68
CA ASN A 318 21.74 -0.89 3.67
C ASN A 318 22.32 0.42 3.11
N SER A 319 21.47 1.42 2.82
CA SER A 319 21.87 2.70 2.23
C SER A 319 21.33 3.86 3.04
N THR A 320 22.16 4.88 3.28
CA THR A 320 21.74 6.18 3.81
C THR A 320 21.19 7.10 2.71
N LYS A 321 21.36 6.72 1.44
CA LYS A 321 20.75 7.41 0.29
C LYS A 321 19.38 6.82 0.00
N ALA A 322 18.38 7.68 -0.04
CA ALA A 322 17.02 7.36 -0.41
C ALA A 322 16.63 8.08 -1.71
N THR A 323 15.71 7.50 -2.46
CA THR A 323 15.15 8.10 -3.67
C THR A 323 13.64 8.02 -3.59
N MET A 324 12.97 9.11 -3.95
CA MET A 324 11.51 9.17 -4.07
C MET A 324 11.11 9.37 -5.52
N SER A 325 10.10 8.63 -5.99
CA SER A 325 9.50 8.79 -7.31
C SER A 325 8.12 9.44 -7.21
N CYS A 326 7.82 10.32 -8.16
CA CYS A 326 6.46 10.83 -8.35
C CYS A 326 5.63 9.84 -9.16
N GLU A 327 4.61 9.26 -8.53
CA GLU A 327 3.76 8.22 -9.10
C GLU A 327 2.30 8.66 -9.15
N GLN A 328 1.46 7.86 -9.82
CA GLN A 328 0.04 8.11 -9.98
C GLN A 328 -0.73 7.32 -8.92
N GLY A 329 -1.60 7.99 -8.16
CA GLY A 329 -2.33 7.33 -7.07
C GLY A 329 -3.41 6.37 -7.56
N ASP A 330 -3.49 5.19 -6.95
CA ASP A 330 -4.42 4.11 -7.32
C ASP A 330 -5.90 4.51 -7.22
N VAL A 331 -6.25 5.32 -6.20
CA VAL A 331 -7.64 5.72 -5.92
C VAL A 331 -8.11 6.82 -6.88
N SER A 332 -7.19 7.65 -7.36
CA SER A 332 -7.51 8.79 -8.20
C SER A 332 -6.36 9.06 -9.14
N SER A 333 -6.57 8.73 -10.42
CA SER A 333 -5.60 8.98 -11.50
C SER A 333 -5.17 10.45 -11.62
N ALA A 334 -5.98 11.39 -11.12
CA ALA A 334 -5.63 12.81 -11.10
C ALA A 334 -4.65 13.22 -9.97
N LYS A 335 -4.40 12.36 -8.98
CA LYS A 335 -3.54 12.68 -7.84
C LYS A 335 -2.15 12.07 -8.02
N GLY A 336 -1.14 12.92 -7.92
CA GLY A 336 0.25 12.49 -7.78
C GLY A 336 0.56 12.11 -6.34
N VAL A 337 1.26 11.00 -6.14
CA VAL A 337 1.70 10.50 -4.85
C VAL A 337 3.20 10.25 -4.88
N TRP A 338 3.86 10.41 -3.74
CA TRP A 338 5.28 10.10 -3.59
C TRP A 338 5.46 8.65 -3.16
N ASN A 339 6.39 7.95 -3.79
CA ASN A 339 6.77 6.60 -3.42
C ASN A 339 8.29 6.54 -3.13
N PRO A 340 8.73 6.15 -1.92
CA PRO A 340 7.90 5.99 -0.72
C PRO A 340 7.24 7.30 -0.27
N GLU A 341 6.25 7.20 0.62
CA GLU A 341 5.60 8.39 1.20
C GLU A 341 6.60 9.25 1.98
N ASN A 342 6.42 10.58 1.98
CA ASN A 342 7.40 11.55 2.49
C ASN A 342 7.97 11.25 3.89
N TYR A 343 7.13 10.77 4.82
CA TYR A 343 7.53 10.47 6.20
C TYR A 343 8.08 9.05 6.38
N GLN A 344 8.02 8.22 5.33
CA GLN A 344 8.53 6.85 5.32
C GLN A 344 9.81 6.73 4.49
N THR A 345 10.27 7.79 3.84
CA THR A 345 11.45 7.73 2.97
C THR A 345 12.71 7.31 3.72
N CYS A 346 12.95 7.93 4.88
CA CYS A 346 14.05 7.63 5.77
C CYS A 346 13.50 7.04 7.06
N VAL A 347 13.89 5.81 7.38
CA VAL A 347 13.43 5.06 8.55
C VAL A 347 14.57 4.76 9.49
N ALA A 348 14.28 4.68 10.79
CA ALA A 348 15.29 4.42 11.80
C ALA A 348 16.00 3.08 11.54
N VAL A 349 17.32 3.06 11.68
CA VAL A 349 18.11 1.83 11.72
C VAL A 349 17.60 0.98 12.87
N ARG A 350 17.58 -0.35 12.69
CA ARG A 350 17.10 -1.28 13.70
C ARG A 350 18.22 -2.14 14.24
N CYS A 351 18.22 -2.35 15.55
CA CYS A 351 19.00 -3.40 16.19
C CYS A 351 18.31 -4.76 16.00
N SER A 352 19.06 -5.86 16.17
CA SER A 352 18.57 -7.21 15.95
C SER A 352 17.36 -7.53 16.86
N GLU A 353 16.24 -7.91 16.26
CA GLU A 353 15.06 -8.33 17.03
C GLU A 353 15.30 -9.69 17.70
N ALA A 354 15.98 -10.60 17.02
CA ALA A 354 16.35 -11.90 17.58
C ALA A 354 17.24 -11.74 18.82
N GLU A 355 18.25 -10.86 18.74
CA GLU A 355 19.11 -10.55 19.89
C GLU A 355 18.29 -9.97 21.06
N LEU A 356 17.35 -9.07 20.77
CA LEU A 356 16.48 -8.49 21.81
C LEU A 356 15.67 -9.55 22.56
N GLN A 357 15.08 -10.50 21.84
CA GLN A 357 14.32 -11.59 22.44
C GLN A 357 15.21 -12.53 23.27
N THR A 358 16.43 -12.82 22.80
CA THR A 358 17.40 -13.64 23.54
C THR A 358 17.99 -12.96 24.77
N MET A 359 18.04 -11.62 24.79
CA MET A 359 18.52 -10.86 25.95
C MET A 359 17.54 -10.87 27.13
N LYS A 360 16.28 -11.25 26.91
CA LYS A 360 15.25 -11.29 27.96
C LYS A 360 15.60 -12.34 29.03
N PRO A 361 15.88 -11.93 30.28
CA PRO A 361 16.15 -12.88 31.35
C PRO A 361 14.93 -13.75 31.69
N GLU A 362 15.18 -14.94 32.25
CA GLU A 362 14.13 -15.73 32.88
C GLU A 362 13.51 -14.95 34.05
N ASN A 363 12.19 -15.03 34.22
CA ASN A 363 11.41 -14.25 35.18
C ASN A 363 11.46 -12.72 34.98
N ALA A 364 11.73 -12.26 33.76
CA ALA A 364 11.64 -10.86 33.36
C ALA A 364 10.69 -10.64 32.18
N LEU A 365 10.40 -9.38 31.88
CA LEU A 365 9.64 -8.93 30.73
C LEU A 365 10.25 -7.67 30.09
N LEU A 366 9.96 -7.48 28.80
CA LEU A 366 10.21 -6.22 28.10
C LEU A 366 9.07 -5.26 28.51
N ALA A 367 9.39 -4.25 29.32
CA ALA A 367 8.40 -3.41 29.97
C ALA A 367 7.99 -2.21 29.10
N SER A 368 8.97 -1.55 28.50
CA SER A 368 8.77 -0.33 27.73
C SER A 368 10.00 -0.03 26.88
N ALA A 369 9.84 0.86 25.92
CA ALA A 369 10.95 1.57 25.31
C ALA A 369 10.63 3.07 25.23
N ARG A 370 11.66 3.91 25.24
CA ARG A 370 11.54 5.36 25.02
C ARG A 370 12.63 5.80 24.06
N ASN A 371 12.26 6.55 23.03
CA ASN A 371 13.22 7.17 22.15
C ASN A 371 13.89 8.36 22.86
N TYR A 372 15.21 8.35 22.94
CA TYR A 372 16.02 9.34 23.66
C TYR A 372 15.96 10.74 23.02
N GLU A 373 15.75 10.83 21.70
CA GLU A 373 15.74 12.11 20.98
C GLU A 373 14.35 12.75 20.92
N THR A 374 13.32 11.92 20.73
CA THR A 374 11.94 12.39 20.48
C THR A 374 11.04 12.28 21.71
N ASP A 375 11.52 11.69 22.80
CA ASP A 375 10.76 11.37 24.02
C ASP A 375 9.53 10.46 23.82
N LYS A 376 9.37 9.90 22.61
CA LYS A 376 8.27 8.99 22.29
C LYS A 376 8.41 7.70 23.10
N ALA A 377 7.37 7.34 23.82
CA ALA A 377 7.31 6.15 24.66
C ALA A 377 6.47 5.04 24.00
N TYR A 378 6.89 3.80 24.21
CA TYR A 378 6.30 2.59 23.66
C TYR A 378 5.98 1.62 24.80
N GLY A 379 4.76 1.09 24.79
CA GLY A 379 4.29 0.14 25.79
C GLY A 379 4.58 -1.33 25.42
N PRO A 380 4.23 -2.28 26.31
CA PRO A 380 4.43 -3.72 26.09
C PRO A 380 3.73 -4.31 24.86
N GLN A 381 2.76 -3.60 24.27
CA GLN A 381 2.04 -4.04 23.07
C GLN A 381 2.74 -3.61 21.77
N GLN A 382 3.83 -2.83 21.85
CA GLN A 382 4.55 -2.24 20.72
C GLN A 382 6.01 -2.70 20.69
N VAL A 383 6.25 -3.97 21.07
CA VAL A 383 7.62 -4.52 21.18
C VAL A 383 8.38 -4.48 19.85
N ASN A 384 7.68 -4.58 18.72
CA ASN A 384 8.22 -4.44 17.38
C ASN A 384 8.84 -3.06 17.08
N GLU A 385 8.54 -2.05 17.90
CA GLU A 385 9.11 -0.70 17.81
C GLU A 385 10.32 -0.52 18.75
N PHE A 386 10.58 -1.44 19.68
CA PHE A 386 11.60 -1.25 20.71
C PHE A 386 13.01 -1.18 20.13
N ASN A 387 13.27 -1.95 19.09
CA ASN A 387 14.59 -2.09 18.47
C ASN A 387 14.96 -0.97 17.49
N HIS A 388 14.29 0.18 17.51
CA HIS A 388 14.66 1.32 16.67
C HIS A 388 15.84 2.09 17.27
N TYR A 389 16.67 2.64 16.39
CA TYR A 389 17.76 3.54 16.76
C TYR A 389 17.27 4.67 17.68
N GLY A 390 18.06 4.96 18.70
CA GLY A 390 17.76 5.99 19.69
C GLY A 390 16.86 5.51 20.82
N ASN A 391 16.29 4.31 20.75
CA ASN A 391 15.46 3.79 21.82
C ASN A 391 16.28 3.24 23.00
N VAL A 392 15.85 3.59 24.20
CA VAL A 392 16.22 2.96 25.47
C VAL A 392 15.11 1.99 25.85
N ILE A 393 15.46 0.72 26.03
CA ILE A 393 14.57 -0.41 26.25
C ILE A 393 14.71 -0.87 27.70
N THR A 394 13.59 -0.97 28.41
CA THR A 394 13.53 -1.35 29.82
C THR A 394 13.16 -2.82 29.97
N PHE A 395 14.06 -3.59 30.58
CA PHE A 395 13.80 -4.94 31.07
C PHE A 395 13.41 -4.88 32.53
N ARG A 396 12.29 -5.48 32.91
CA ARG A 396 11.77 -5.47 34.29
C ARG A 396 11.61 -6.90 34.79
N CYS A 397 12.12 -7.21 35.97
CA CYS A 397 11.84 -8.48 36.64
C CYS A 397 10.36 -8.57 37.03
N MET A 398 9.78 -9.77 36.96
CA MET A 398 8.40 -10.00 37.41
C MET A 398 8.27 -9.71 38.91
N PRO A 399 7.07 -9.36 39.42
CA PRO A 399 6.86 -9.15 40.84
C PRO A 399 7.35 -10.33 41.68
N GLY A 400 8.15 -10.05 42.72
CA GLY A 400 8.76 -11.08 43.57
C GLY A 400 10.12 -11.59 43.06
N TYR A 401 10.66 -10.99 41.99
CA TYR A 401 12.00 -11.25 41.49
C TYR A 401 12.80 -9.94 41.34
N LEU A 402 14.13 -10.03 41.47
CA LEU A 402 15.08 -8.93 41.28
C LEU A 402 16.27 -9.40 40.44
N PHE A 403 16.98 -8.47 39.79
CA PHE A 403 18.29 -8.77 39.24
C PHE A 403 19.29 -9.12 40.36
N PRO A 404 20.43 -9.79 40.06
CA PRO A 404 21.42 -10.16 41.08
C PRO A 404 22.00 -8.98 41.87
N ASP A 405 22.02 -7.79 41.27
CA ASP A 405 22.40 -6.52 41.91
C ASP A 405 21.23 -5.86 42.67
N ARG A 406 20.13 -6.58 42.84
CA ARG A 406 18.90 -6.20 43.57
C ARG A 406 18.12 -5.03 42.98
N VAL A 407 18.34 -4.72 41.71
CA VAL A 407 17.55 -3.72 40.98
C VAL A 407 16.34 -4.41 40.32
N ILE A 408 15.24 -3.68 40.16
CA ILE A 408 14.00 -4.18 39.54
C ILE A 408 14.09 -4.11 38.00
N GLU A 409 14.82 -3.12 37.49
CA GLU A 409 14.89 -2.78 36.07
C GLU A 409 16.33 -2.65 35.58
N LYS A 410 16.54 -3.00 34.31
CA LYS A 410 17.77 -2.73 33.56
C LYS A 410 17.41 -2.13 32.21
N GLU A 411 18.28 -1.26 31.73
CA GLU A 411 18.04 -0.48 30.52
C GLU A 411 19.12 -0.74 29.47
N VAL A 412 18.69 -0.89 28.22
CA VAL A 412 19.55 -1.19 27.07
C VAL A 412 19.23 -0.19 25.96
N PHE A 413 20.25 0.39 25.35
CA PHE A 413 20.13 1.35 24.27
C PHE A 413 20.36 0.69 22.91
N CYS A 414 19.48 0.93 21.94
CA CYS A 414 19.73 0.59 20.54
C CYS A 414 20.45 1.76 19.85
N GLY A 415 21.75 1.57 19.59
CA GLY A 415 22.60 2.55 18.90
C GLY A 415 23.13 2.03 17.58
N LEU A 416 24.01 2.79 16.94
CA LEU A 416 24.74 2.35 15.75
C LEU A 416 26.00 1.60 16.13
N LYS A 417 26.30 0.54 15.37
CA LYS A 417 27.55 -0.21 15.49
C LYS A 417 28.72 0.70 15.11
N LYS A 418 29.83 0.58 15.84
CA LYS A 418 31.03 1.40 15.63
C LYS A 418 31.54 1.27 14.19
N GLY A 419 31.64 2.40 13.49
CA GLY A 419 32.10 2.46 12.09
C GLY A 419 31.02 2.16 11.05
N SER A 420 29.77 1.91 11.46
CA SER A 420 28.63 1.73 10.55
C SER A 420 27.63 2.87 10.71
N GLN A 421 26.94 3.20 9.62
CA GLN A 421 25.78 4.11 9.60
C GLN A 421 24.45 3.39 9.38
N THR A 422 24.49 2.09 9.09
CA THR A 422 23.32 1.31 8.65
C THR A 422 23.04 0.09 9.52
N GLU A 423 23.99 -0.28 10.40
CA GLU A 423 23.86 -1.43 11.31
C GLU A 423 23.64 -0.96 12.76
N GLY A 424 22.57 -1.47 13.38
CA GLY A 424 22.28 -1.25 14.79
C GLY A 424 22.99 -2.25 15.70
N GLN A 425 23.32 -1.82 16.92
CA GLN A 425 23.87 -2.66 17.99
C GLN A 425 23.31 -2.23 19.36
N TYR A 426 23.12 -3.19 20.26
CA TYR A 426 22.70 -2.90 21.63
C TYR A 426 23.89 -2.53 22.52
N PHE A 427 23.64 -1.55 23.39
CA PHE A 427 24.60 -1.05 24.38
C PHE A 427 23.93 -1.00 25.75
N GLY A 428 24.71 -1.20 26.81
CA GLY A 428 24.22 -0.98 28.16
C GLY A 428 23.88 0.48 28.41
N TYR A 429 22.77 0.75 29.11
CA TYR A 429 22.33 2.11 29.45
C TYR A 429 22.13 2.25 30.97
N SER A 430 22.29 3.48 31.50
CA SER A 430 22.09 3.79 32.92
C SER A 430 22.85 2.85 33.89
N GLY A 431 24.12 2.57 33.58
CA GLY A 431 24.96 1.66 34.39
C GLY A 431 24.72 0.17 34.17
N THR A 432 23.82 -0.22 33.26
CA THR A 432 23.64 -1.61 32.84
C THR A 432 24.87 -2.09 32.05
N VAL A 433 25.38 -3.28 32.38
CA VAL A 433 26.46 -3.94 31.64
C VAL A 433 25.87 -5.12 30.87
N LEU A 434 26.24 -5.25 29.60
CA LEU A 434 25.85 -6.38 28.75
C LEU A 434 26.95 -7.48 28.77
N PRO A 435 26.58 -8.77 28.67
CA PRO A 435 25.22 -9.30 28.55
C PRO A 435 24.42 -9.18 29.86
N LEU A 436 23.09 -9.11 29.75
CA LEU A 436 22.21 -9.14 30.92
C LEU A 436 22.34 -10.48 31.66
N PRO A 437 22.13 -10.52 32.99
CA PRO A 437 22.03 -11.76 33.74
C PRO A 437 20.97 -12.70 33.14
N ALA A 438 21.25 -14.01 33.12
CA ALA A 438 20.36 -14.99 32.46
C ALA A 438 18.98 -15.11 33.13
N LYS A 439 18.85 -14.79 34.43
CA LYS A 439 17.60 -14.88 35.18
C LYS A 439 17.51 -13.80 36.27
N CYS A 440 16.29 -13.42 36.61
CA CYS A 440 15.99 -12.73 37.86
C CYS A 440 15.90 -13.75 39.02
N GLU A 441 16.41 -13.36 40.19
CA GLU A 441 16.41 -14.17 41.41
C GLU A 441 15.21 -13.83 42.28
N VAL A 442 14.75 -14.81 43.07
CA VAL A 442 13.63 -14.59 44.00
C VAL A 442 14.00 -13.50 45.00
N THR A 443 13.09 -12.55 45.18
CA THR A 443 13.27 -11.44 46.10
C THR A 443 13.52 -11.94 47.53
N THR A 444 14.55 -11.37 48.16
CA THR A 444 14.83 -11.56 49.58
C THR A 444 15.05 -10.23 50.27
N CYS A 445 14.76 -10.13 51.56
CA CYS A 445 15.00 -8.92 52.35
C CYS A 445 16.23 -9.09 53.24
N MET A 446 17.13 -8.10 53.20
CA MET A 446 18.29 -8.06 54.08
C MET A 446 17.86 -7.63 55.48
N PHE A 447 18.45 -8.26 56.49
CA PHE A 447 18.21 -7.89 57.89
C PHE A 447 18.78 -6.52 58.26
N GLU A 448 19.76 -6.02 57.50
CA GLU A 448 20.42 -4.72 57.71
C GLU A 448 19.43 -3.55 57.74
N ASN A 449 18.33 -3.69 56.98
CA ASN A 449 17.25 -2.71 56.91
C ASN A 449 16.16 -2.91 57.99
N ALA A 450 16.33 -3.87 58.88
CA ALA A 450 15.41 -4.21 59.98
C ALA A 450 16.14 -4.33 61.34
N ILE A 451 17.32 -3.70 61.47
CA ILE A 451 18.11 -3.72 62.71
C ILE A 451 17.39 -2.90 63.79
N LEU A 452 17.18 -3.52 64.94
CA LEU A 452 16.75 -2.84 66.16
C LEU A 452 17.81 -1.84 66.63
N ARG A 453 17.41 -0.58 66.78
CA ARG A 453 18.23 0.48 67.37
C ARG A 453 17.74 0.75 68.80
N PRO A 454 18.61 1.21 69.72
CA PRO A 454 18.19 1.58 71.07
C PRO A 454 17.04 2.60 71.09
N GLU A 455 17.05 3.52 70.12
CA GLU A 455 16.02 4.55 69.91
C GLU A 455 14.64 3.99 69.54
N HIS A 456 14.53 2.71 69.19
CA HIS A 456 13.27 2.10 68.80
C HIS A 456 12.40 1.64 69.99
N ASN A 457 12.88 1.68 71.24
CA ASN A 457 12.11 1.28 72.44
C ASN A 457 11.40 -0.08 72.32
N MET A 458 12.04 -1.04 71.65
CA MET A 458 11.53 -2.40 71.40
C MET A 458 12.29 -3.41 72.25
N GLU A 459 11.65 -4.53 72.56
CA GLU A 459 12.29 -5.68 73.19
C GLU A 459 13.41 -6.21 72.29
N SER A 460 14.44 -6.78 72.92
CA SER A 460 15.56 -7.41 72.19
C SER A 460 15.17 -8.75 71.57
N GLN A 461 14.05 -9.34 72.01
CA GLN A 461 13.48 -10.55 71.44
C GLN A 461 12.42 -10.17 70.41
N PHE A 462 12.44 -10.86 69.27
CA PHE A 462 11.45 -10.72 68.21
C PHE A 462 11.09 -12.09 67.64
N MET A 463 9.95 -12.15 66.98
CA MET A 463 9.45 -13.35 66.32
C MET A 463 9.70 -13.26 64.82
N ALA A 464 10.16 -14.35 64.20
CA ALA A 464 10.37 -14.42 62.75
C ALA A 464 9.64 -15.62 62.14
N ASN A 465 8.98 -15.39 61.02
CA ASN A 465 8.40 -16.40 60.14
C ASN A 465 8.99 -16.21 58.75
N ASN A 466 9.85 -17.15 58.32
CA ASN A 466 10.54 -17.07 57.02
C ASN A 466 9.67 -17.62 55.88
N ALA A 467 8.41 -17.19 55.80
CA ALA A 467 7.40 -17.65 54.84
C ALA A 467 7.13 -19.19 54.87
N THR A 468 7.46 -19.86 55.97
CA THR A 468 7.19 -21.30 56.18
C THR A 468 5.92 -21.56 56.98
N GLY A 469 5.32 -20.51 57.56
CA GLY A 469 4.21 -20.64 58.51
C GLY A 469 4.66 -20.97 59.95
N VAL A 470 5.95 -21.19 60.17
CA VAL A 470 6.51 -21.51 61.49
C VAL A 470 7.18 -20.28 62.08
N TRP A 471 6.72 -19.86 63.26
CA TRP A 471 7.28 -18.76 64.02
C TRP A 471 8.43 -19.22 64.94
N LYS A 472 9.52 -18.46 64.96
CA LYS A 472 10.67 -18.69 65.85
C LYS A 472 10.97 -17.43 66.66
N ASN A 473 11.29 -17.59 67.94
CA ASN A 473 11.80 -16.52 68.79
C ASN A 473 13.31 -16.33 68.55
N LEU A 474 13.72 -15.11 68.23
CA LEU A 474 15.10 -14.76 67.93
C LEU A 474 15.52 -13.53 68.75
N THR A 475 16.77 -13.51 69.19
CA THR A 475 17.42 -12.33 69.81
C THR A 475 18.37 -11.62 68.84
N LYS A 476 18.66 -12.25 67.69
CA LYS A 476 19.51 -11.74 66.63
C LYS A 476 19.09 -12.35 65.30
N HIS A 477 19.26 -11.61 64.20
CA HIS A 477 19.01 -12.15 62.87
C HIS A 477 19.97 -13.30 62.53
N GLU A 478 19.48 -14.29 61.77
CA GLU A 478 20.21 -15.51 61.39
C GLU A 478 21.40 -15.28 60.42
N GLY A 479 21.68 -14.03 60.03
CA GLY A 479 22.78 -13.67 59.13
C GLY A 479 22.55 -14.08 57.66
N LYS A 480 21.36 -14.56 57.32
CA LYS A 480 20.93 -14.90 55.95
C LYS A 480 19.77 -13.97 55.53
N PRO A 481 19.60 -13.71 54.21
CA PRO A 481 18.44 -12.98 53.71
C PRO A 481 17.13 -13.72 54.02
N TYR A 482 16.09 -12.97 54.37
CA TYR A 482 14.75 -13.51 54.58
C TYR A 482 14.00 -13.65 53.25
N ALA A 483 13.24 -14.71 53.09
CA ALA A 483 12.47 -14.98 51.88
C ALA A 483 11.38 -13.92 51.65
N LEU A 484 10.90 -13.81 50.40
CA LEU A 484 9.71 -13.03 50.07
C LEU A 484 8.53 -13.43 50.99
N ASN A 485 7.74 -12.44 51.42
CA ASN A 485 6.64 -12.62 52.38
C ASN A 485 7.04 -13.10 53.78
N ALA A 486 8.35 -13.16 54.10
CA ALA A 486 8.77 -13.35 55.47
C ALA A 486 8.24 -12.23 56.36
N GLN A 487 7.85 -12.57 57.58
CA GLN A 487 7.28 -11.67 58.57
C GLN A 487 8.18 -11.61 59.80
N LEU A 488 8.49 -10.40 60.25
CA LEU A 488 9.15 -10.15 61.52
C LEU A 488 8.19 -9.39 62.42
N ARG A 489 8.04 -9.87 63.66
CA ARG A 489 7.17 -9.30 64.68
C ARG A 489 8.02 -8.84 65.84
N PHE A 490 8.06 -7.52 66.04
CA PHE A 490 8.78 -6.87 67.12
C PHE A 490 7.82 -6.45 68.23
N PHE A 491 8.25 -6.54 69.48
CA PHE A 491 7.45 -6.19 70.64
C PHE A 491 7.95 -4.88 71.24
N CYS A 492 7.05 -4.01 71.67
CA CYS A 492 7.40 -2.76 72.36
C CYS A 492 7.80 -3.04 73.81
N GLN A 493 8.74 -2.27 74.35
CA GLN A 493 9.06 -2.33 75.78
C GLN A 493 7.88 -1.86 76.61
N SER A 494 7.81 -2.30 77.88
CA SER A 494 6.78 -1.83 78.82
C SER A 494 6.77 -0.30 78.91
N GLY A 495 5.57 0.29 78.76
CA GLY A 495 5.42 1.76 78.70
C GLY A 495 5.52 2.34 77.29
N TYR A 496 5.66 1.53 76.24
CA TYR A 496 5.70 1.96 74.84
C TYR A 496 4.70 1.20 73.95
N GLU A 497 4.23 1.85 72.88
CA GLU A 497 3.33 1.29 71.86
C GLU A 497 3.78 1.68 70.45
N THR A 498 3.27 1.00 69.41
CA THR A 498 3.50 1.41 68.03
C THR A 498 2.70 2.66 67.65
N VAL A 499 2.99 3.26 66.49
CA VAL A 499 2.21 4.38 65.92
C VAL A 499 0.73 4.03 65.67
N ASN A 500 0.37 2.75 65.69
CA ASN A 500 -1.01 2.29 65.57
C ASN A 500 -1.58 1.80 66.91
N GLN A 501 -0.98 2.17 68.04
CA GLN A 501 -1.40 1.80 69.41
C GLN A 501 -1.46 0.29 69.68
N ASN A 502 -0.59 -0.48 68.99
CA ASN A 502 -0.42 -1.90 69.25
C ASN A 502 0.84 -2.15 70.09
N SER A 503 0.82 -3.21 70.88
CA SER A 503 1.99 -3.72 71.63
C SER A 503 3.11 -4.28 70.75
N ASP A 504 2.84 -4.48 69.46
CA ASP A 504 3.78 -5.10 68.52
C ASP A 504 3.68 -4.51 67.11
N LEU A 505 4.80 -4.60 66.38
CA LEU A 505 4.94 -4.19 64.99
C LEU A 505 5.28 -5.40 64.11
N ASN A 506 4.42 -5.66 63.12
CA ASN A 506 4.68 -6.65 62.08
C ASN A 506 5.23 -5.96 60.83
N ILE A 507 6.42 -6.37 60.38
CA ILE A 507 6.99 -5.97 59.09
C ILE A 507 7.08 -7.19 58.18
N THR A 508 6.78 -6.99 56.90
CA THR A 508 6.76 -8.04 55.88
C THR A 508 7.73 -7.71 54.76
N CYS A 509 8.45 -8.72 54.27
CA CYS A 509 9.32 -8.59 53.11
C CYS A 509 8.49 -8.42 51.82
N SER A 510 8.58 -7.24 51.20
CA SER A 510 7.80 -6.90 50.01
C SER A 510 8.41 -7.46 48.72
N ASN A 511 7.66 -7.37 47.62
CA ASN A 511 8.12 -7.75 46.27
C ASN A 511 9.37 -6.99 45.79
N SER A 512 9.64 -5.79 46.33
CA SER A 512 10.81 -4.97 46.00
C SER A 512 12.03 -5.27 46.88
N GLY A 513 11.96 -6.27 47.76
CA GLY A 513 13.05 -6.64 48.66
C GLY A 513 13.25 -5.65 49.80
N ILE A 514 12.18 -4.92 50.14
CA ILE A 514 12.16 -3.88 51.19
C ILE A 514 11.19 -4.32 52.29
N TRP A 515 11.54 -4.07 53.56
CA TRP A 515 10.63 -4.31 54.68
C TRP A 515 9.49 -3.29 54.70
N THR A 516 8.27 -3.78 54.85
CA THR A 516 7.06 -2.94 54.85
C THR A 516 6.13 -3.30 56.01
N PRO A 517 5.72 -2.33 56.86
CA PRO A 517 6.24 -0.97 56.93
C PRO A 517 7.73 -0.93 57.32
N GLN A 518 8.38 0.23 57.14
CA GLN A 518 9.73 0.44 57.65
C GLN A 518 9.72 0.41 59.18
N LEU A 519 10.80 -0.08 59.78
CA LEU A 519 10.94 -0.14 61.23
C LEU A 519 11.16 1.28 61.77
N ILE A 520 10.15 1.85 62.43
CA ILE A 520 10.15 3.24 62.94
C ILE A 520 10.26 3.29 64.48
N GLY A 521 10.24 2.15 65.17
CA GLY A 521 10.29 2.07 66.64
C GLY A 521 8.93 2.27 67.33
N CYS A 522 8.91 2.09 68.65
CA CYS A 522 7.79 2.32 69.54
C CYS A 522 7.90 3.69 70.25
N ILE A 523 6.75 4.29 70.50
CA ILE A 523 6.56 5.59 71.14
C ILE A 523 6.03 5.39 72.57
N GLU A 524 6.33 6.32 73.48
CA GLU A 524 5.92 6.22 74.88
C GLU A 524 4.38 6.28 75.01
N ILE A 525 3.81 5.41 75.85
CA ILE A 525 2.38 5.40 76.18
C ILE A 525 2.10 6.66 76.99
N THR A 526 1.48 7.62 76.35
CA THR A 526 1.02 8.84 77.02
C THR A 526 -0.32 8.55 77.69
N GLU A 527 -0.37 8.56 79.02
CA GLU A 527 -1.64 8.53 79.75
C GLU A 527 -2.50 9.73 79.30
N LYS A 528 -3.59 9.42 78.60
CA LYS A 528 -4.64 10.31 78.06
C LYS A 528 -4.33 11.00 76.73
N LEU A 529 -4.61 10.30 75.63
CA LEU A 529 -5.19 10.91 74.43
C LEU A 529 -6.33 10.01 73.90
N PRO A 530 -7.56 10.52 73.69
CA PRO A 530 -8.66 9.71 73.17
C PRO A 530 -8.44 9.41 71.69
N ALA A 531 -8.30 8.13 71.35
CA ALA A 531 -8.25 7.66 69.97
C ALA A 531 -9.63 7.86 69.29
N SER A 532 -9.65 8.38 68.07
CA SER A 532 -10.82 8.26 67.21
C SER A 532 -10.83 6.87 66.54
N SER A 533 -11.98 6.48 66.00
CA SER A 533 -12.27 5.14 65.42
C SER A 533 -11.33 4.66 64.31
N ASP A 534 -10.43 5.50 63.82
CA ASP A 534 -9.63 5.25 62.61
C ASP A 534 -8.10 5.20 62.88
N GLY A 535 -7.68 5.22 64.15
CA GLY A 535 -6.29 4.89 64.54
C GLY A 535 -5.19 5.86 64.08
N ARG A 536 -5.49 7.12 63.73
CA ARG A 536 -4.48 8.15 63.43
C ARG A 536 -4.34 9.17 64.55
N PHE A 537 -3.10 9.43 64.99
CA PHE A 537 -2.75 10.49 65.93
C PHE A 537 -3.16 11.88 65.42
N GLN A 538 -3.97 12.61 66.21
CA GLN A 538 -4.03 14.08 66.17
C GLN A 538 -3.33 14.62 67.41
N GLY A 539 -2.10 15.12 67.25
CA GLY A 539 -1.55 16.02 68.26
C GLY A 539 -2.46 17.25 68.42
N THR A 540 -2.46 17.88 69.60
CA THR A 540 -3.02 19.22 69.75
C THR A 540 -2.43 20.10 68.64
N LYS A 541 -3.28 20.73 67.82
CA LYS A 541 -2.87 21.63 66.75
C LYS A 541 -2.15 22.85 67.34
N GLU A 542 -0.89 22.71 67.71
CA GLU A 542 0.03 23.84 67.62
C GLU A 542 0.45 23.93 66.16
N GLU A 543 -0.19 24.84 65.43
CA GLU A 543 0.39 25.34 64.18
C GLU A 543 1.84 25.75 64.49
N ALA A 544 2.81 25.12 63.83
CA ALA A 544 4.14 25.71 63.74
C ALA A 544 3.93 27.19 63.38
N LYS A 545 4.55 28.14 64.09
CA LYS A 545 4.33 29.59 63.85
C LYS A 545 4.48 30.00 62.37
N SER A 546 5.14 29.18 61.55
CA SER A 546 5.25 29.34 60.09
C SER A 546 4.20 28.60 59.25
N ALA A 547 3.45 27.61 59.75
CA ALA A 547 2.48 26.83 58.98
C ALA A 547 1.29 27.67 58.49
N LYS A 548 0.85 28.65 59.29
CA LYS A 548 -0.18 29.62 58.87
C LYS A 548 0.30 30.53 57.74
N GLN A 549 1.60 30.81 57.69
CA GLN A 549 2.23 31.57 56.60
C GLN A 549 2.47 30.69 55.36
N VAL A 550 2.97 29.45 55.53
CA VAL A 550 3.28 28.55 54.41
C VAL A 550 2.01 28.06 53.72
N SER A 551 0.93 27.77 54.46
CA SER A 551 -0.35 27.37 53.85
C SER A 551 -0.97 28.51 53.04
N SER A 552 -0.98 29.74 53.57
CA SER A 552 -1.48 30.91 52.85
C SER A 552 -0.68 31.20 51.57
N ILE A 553 0.66 31.14 51.64
CA ILE A 553 1.53 31.36 50.48
C ILE A 553 1.34 30.28 49.43
N MET A 554 1.20 29.00 49.83
CA MET A 554 0.99 27.91 48.87
C MET A 554 -0.38 28.01 48.17
N PHE A 555 -1.43 28.39 48.90
CA PHE A 555 -2.75 28.64 48.30
C PHE A 555 -2.72 29.86 47.36
N ILE A 556 -2.01 30.93 47.73
CA ILE A 556 -1.81 32.09 46.85
C ILE A 556 -1.06 31.68 45.59
N LEU A 557 0.02 30.88 45.70
CA LEU A 557 0.77 30.39 44.54
C LEU A 557 -0.07 29.47 43.65
N ILE A 558 -0.89 28.58 44.21
CA ILE A 558 -1.82 27.75 43.42
C ILE A 558 -2.82 28.64 42.68
N ILE A 559 -3.42 29.63 43.33
CA ILE A 559 -4.39 30.54 42.70
C ILE A 559 -3.71 31.36 41.61
N ILE A 560 -2.48 31.83 41.82
CA ILE A 560 -1.69 32.52 40.80
C ILE A 560 -1.39 31.58 39.63
N PHE A 561 -0.99 30.34 39.89
CA PHE A 561 -0.65 29.36 38.85
C PHE A 561 -1.88 28.97 38.03
N LEU A 562 -3.01 28.70 38.69
CA LEU A 562 -4.30 28.46 38.02
C LEU A 562 -4.79 29.70 37.26
N GLY A 563 -4.59 30.90 37.83
CA GLY A 563 -4.88 32.16 37.15
C GLY A 563 -4.04 32.33 35.88
N PHE A 564 -2.75 32.01 35.93
CA PHE A 564 -1.88 32.03 34.75
C PHE A 564 -2.28 31.01 33.70
N ILE A 565 -2.68 29.80 34.09
CA ILE A 565 -3.22 28.79 33.16
C ILE A 565 -4.49 29.31 32.49
N VAL A 566 -5.43 29.86 33.26
CA VAL A 566 -6.68 30.42 32.72
C VAL A 566 -6.41 31.62 31.81
N ILE A 567 -5.45 32.48 32.14
CA ILE A 567 -5.05 33.61 31.28
C ILE A 567 -4.35 33.12 30.01
N LEU A 568 -3.50 32.10 30.09
CA LEU A 568 -2.86 31.49 28.92
C LEU A 568 -3.89 30.82 27.99
N ASP A 569 -4.87 30.12 28.56
CA ASP A 569 -5.95 29.51 27.77
C ASP A 569 -6.85 30.60 27.16
N LEU A 570 -7.22 31.65 27.91
CA LEU A 570 -8.02 32.76 27.37
C LEU A 570 -7.27 33.56 26.30
N THR A 571 -5.95 33.72 26.42
CA THR A 571 -5.14 34.41 25.39
C THR A 571 -4.96 33.54 24.15
N THR A 572 -4.83 32.23 24.30
CA THR A 572 -4.78 31.27 23.19
C THR A 572 -6.12 31.22 22.46
N VAL A 573 -7.22 31.05 23.19
CA VAL A 573 -8.58 31.10 22.65
C VAL A 573 -8.86 32.47 22.01
N GLY A 574 -8.43 33.58 22.62
CA GLY A 574 -8.57 34.92 22.07
C GLY A 574 -7.82 35.09 20.74
N ARG A 575 -6.60 34.57 20.64
CA ARG A 575 -5.79 34.58 19.40
C ARG A 575 -6.44 33.75 18.29
N ASP A 576 -6.95 32.57 18.63
CA ASP A 576 -7.58 31.67 17.67
C ASP A 576 -8.94 32.21 17.21
N THR A 577 -9.72 32.81 18.12
CA THR A 577 -10.99 33.46 17.79
C THR A 577 -10.77 34.68 16.89
N LYS A 578 -9.72 35.48 17.13
CA LYS A 578 -9.36 36.62 16.26
C LYS A 578 -8.94 36.15 14.86
N THR A 579 -8.21 35.04 14.78
CA THR A 579 -7.79 34.43 13.52
C THR A 579 -8.98 33.85 12.76
N LEU A 580 -9.90 33.18 13.46
CA LEU A 580 -11.16 32.66 12.91
C LEU A 580 -12.05 33.79 12.38
N VAL A 581 -12.21 34.89 13.13
CA VAL A 581 -13.01 36.06 12.70
C VAL A 581 -12.39 36.73 11.47
N ASN A 582 -11.06 36.85 11.40
CA ASN A 582 -10.38 37.38 10.22
C ASN A 582 -10.56 36.46 9.00
N ASN A 583 -10.46 35.15 9.19
CA ASN A 583 -10.69 34.16 8.13
C ASN A 583 -12.16 34.15 7.67
N MET A 584 -13.13 34.27 8.59
CA MET A 584 -14.54 34.42 8.25
C MET A 584 -14.83 35.73 7.51
N LYS A 585 -14.21 36.85 7.90
CA LYS A 585 -14.32 38.13 7.16
C LYS A 585 -13.72 38.01 5.76
N LEU A 586 -12.58 37.34 5.61
CA LEU A 586 -11.95 37.07 4.31
C LEU A 586 -12.82 36.16 3.45
N GLN A 587 -13.43 35.11 4.01
CA GLN A 587 -14.37 34.26 3.30
C GLN A 587 -15.64 35.01 2.89
N LYS A 588 -16.21 35.85 3.78
CA LYS A 588 -17.37 36.69 3.44
C LYS A 588 -17.06 37.69 2.33
N LYS A 589 -15.87 38.29 2.33
CA LYS A 589 -15.39 39.15 1.23
C LYS A 589 -15.19 38.35 -0.07
N ARG A 590 -14.63 37.14 -0.01
CA ARG A 590 -14.49 36.27 -1.19
C ARG A 590 -15.86 35.88 -1.76
N ILE A 591 -16.82 35.49 -0.92
CA ILE A 591 -18.19 35.16 -1.33
C ILE A 591 -18.88 36.38 -1.96
N GLN A 592 -18.73 37.58 -1.38
CA GLN A 592 -19.27 38.81 -1.97
C GLN A 592 -18.61 39.16 -3.30
N ALA A 593 -17.28 39.00 -3.42
CA ALA A 593 -16.56 39.22 -4.68
C ALA A 593 -16.99 38.22 -5.76
N THR A 594 -17.16 36.95 -5.43
CA THR A 594 -17.69 35.94 -6.35
C THR A 594 -19.13 36.25 -6.75
N LYS A 595 -19.96 36.74 -5.82
CA LYS A 595 -21.35 37.14 -6.11
C LYS A 595 -21.40 38.36 -7.04
N GLN A 596 -20.58 39.39 -6.80
CA GLN A 596 -20.45 40.55 -7.68
C GLN A 596 -19.88 40.18 -9.05
N HIS A 597 -18.90 39.28 -9.12
CA HIS A 597 -18.37 38.76 -10.39
C HIS A 597 -19.45 37.98 -11.16
N SER A 598 -20.26 37.17 -10.47
CA SER A 598 -21.36 36.45 -11.11
C SER A 598 -22.47 37.39 -11.61
N GLN A 599 -22.72 38.50 -10.90
CA GLN A 599 -23.67 39.53 -11.34
C GLN A 599 -23.13 40.36 -12.51
N ARG A 600 -21.83 40.70 -12.52
CA ARG A 600 -21.18 41.33 -13.69
C ARG A 600 -21.24 40.43 -14.93
N LEU A 601 -20.95 39.14 -14.79
CA LEU A 601 -21.08 38.18 -15.90
C LEU A 601 -22.52 38.03 -16.40
N ARG A 602 -23.52 38.18 -15.53
CA ARG A 602 -24.94 38.20 -15.93
C ARG A 602 -25.31 39.51 -16.65
N ALA A 603 -24.84 40.64 -16.16
CA ALA A 603 -25.05 41.94 -16.81
C ALA A 603 -24.33 42.03 -18.18
N GLU A 604 -23.12 41.47 -18.31
CA GLU A 604 -22.41 41.36 -19.59
C GLU A 604 -23.14 40.42 -20.56
N LYS A 605 -23.74 39.32 -20.08
CA LYS A 605 -24.59 38.46 -20.91
C LYS A 605 -25.88 39.15 -21.37
N GLU A 606 -26.51 39.97 -20.53
CA GLU A 606 -27.71 40.74 -20.90
C GLU A 606 -27.40 41.88 -21.89
N VAL A 607 -26.26 42.56 -21.75
CA VAL A 607 -25.80 43.57 -22.73
C VAL A 607 -25.40 42.92 -24.06
N SER A 608 -24.76 41.74 -24.02
CA SER A 608 -24.44 40.98 -25.23
C SER A 608 -25.67 40.49 -25.98
N TYR A 609 -26.75 40.11 -25.28
CA TYR A 609 -28.01 39.66 -25.88
C TYR A 609 -28.78 40.83 -26.54
N ASN A 610 -28.83 42.00 -25.90
CA ASN A 610 -29.46 43.19 -26.49
C ASN A 610 -28.69 43.76 -27.70
N SER A 611 -27.36 43.58 -27.75
CA SER A 611 -26.56 43.98 -28.91
C SER A 611 -26.78 43.07 -30.13
N THR A 612 -27.05 41.77 -29.92
CA THR A 612 -27.30 40.82 -31.02
C THR A 612 -28.72 40.95 -31.57
N ASP A 613 -29.70 41.32 -30.74
CA ASP A 613 -31.07 41.58 -31.19
C ASP A 613 -31.18 42.89 -32.00
N SER A 614 -30.31 43.87 -31.71
CA SER A 614 -30.21 45.12 -32.48
C SER A 614 -29.55 44.93 -33.85
N GLU A 615 -28.58 44.01 -34.00
CA GLU A 615 -27.98 43.68 -35.31
C GLU A 615 -28.90 42.79 -36.17
N LEU A 616 -29.75 41.97 -35.57
CA LEU A 616 -30.74 41.15 -36.30
C LEU A 616 -31.93 41.95 -36.82
N GLN A 617 -32.29 43.09 -36.21
CA GLN A 617 -33.32 43.98 -36.76
C GLN A 617 -32.83 44.87 -37.91
N ILE A 618 -31.53 45.09 -38.08
CA ILE A 618 -31.00 45.89 -39.19
C ILE A 618 -30.85 45.05 -40.48
N ARG A 619 -30.75 43.72 -40.39
CA ARG A 619 -30.63 42.83 -41.57
C ARG A 619 -31.95 42.43 -42.24
N ASN A 620 -33.10 42.70 -41.62
CA ASN A 620 -34.43 42.38 -42.19
C ASN A 620 -35.16 43.60 -42.81
N ARG A 621 -34.43 44.67 -43.17
CA ARG A 621 -35.01 45.86 -43.80
C ARG A 621 -34.44 46.17 -45.20
N SER A 622 -33.81 45.19 -45.82
CA SER A 622 -33.37 45.24 -47.21
C SER A 622 -33.65 43.90 -47.86
N ASP A 623 -34.95 43.64 -48.06
CA ASP A 623 -35.54 43.02 -49.25
C ASP A 623 -37.05 43.33 -49.26
#